data_AF-A0AAD6W8B6-F1
#
_entry.id   AF-A0AAD6W8B6-F1
#
_cell.length_a   1.000
_cell.length_b   1.000
_cell.length_c   1.000
_cell.angle_alpha   90.00
_cell.angle_beta   90.00
_cell.angle_gamma   90.00
#
_symmetry.space_group_name_H-M   'P 1'
#
loop_
_entity.id
_entity.type
_entity.pdbx_description
1 polymer ?
#
loop_
_entity_poly.entity_id
_entity_poly.type
_entity_poly.pdbx_seq_one_letter_code
_entity_poly.pdbx_strand_id
1 'polypeptide(L)' 'MYRRRKDGHICPEFIAGVRRFINFAFLIDENVSGGKIRCPCVRCKNQKFLIEEDVYKYLLSIGFFYCIN' A
#
# COMPACT_ATOMS: atom_id res chain seq x y z
N MET A 1 5.81 -12.98 4.79
CA MET A 1 4.41 -12.78 4.32
C MET A 1 3.56 -12.36 5.52
N TYR A 2 2.83 -11.23 5.45
CA TYR A 2 1.80 -10.91 6.43
C TYR A 2 0.85 -12.09 6.37
N ARG A 3 0.59 -12.69 7.52
CA ARG A 3 -0.20 -13.90 7.62
C ARG A 3 -1.62 -13.53 7.19
N ARG A 4 -1.95 -13.71 5.90
CA ARG A 4 -3.36 -13.75 5.47
C ARG A 4 -3.99 -14.81 6.37
N ARG A 5 -5.06 -14.46 7.10
CA ARG A 5 -5.76 -15.47 7.89
C ARG A 5 -6.19 -16.57 6.91
N LYS A 6 -6.08 -17.83 7.34
CA LYS A 6 -6.48 -19.01 6.53
C LYS A 6 -7.93 -18.94 6.04
N ASP A 7 -8.72 -18.06 6.66
CA ASP A 7 -10.14 -17.80 6.39
C ASP A 7 -10.41 -16.89 5.16
N GLY A 8 -9.37 -16.40 4.47
CA GLY A 8 -9.53 -15.49 3.32
C GLY A 8 -9.88 -14.04 3.69
N HIS A 9 -10.23 -13.77 4.95
CA HIS A 9 -10.50 -12.43 5.46
C HIS A 9 -9.23 -11.61 5.74
N ILE A 10 -9.24 -10.35 5.30
CA ILE A 10 -8.20 -9.35 5.60
C ILE A 10 -8.40 -8.87 7.04
N CYS A 11 -7.34 -8.88 7.85
CA CYS A 11 -7.40 -8.36 9.21
C CYS A 11 -7.76 -6.86 9.20
N PRO A 12 -8.69 -6.40 10.06
CA PRO A 12 -9.05 -4.98 10.14
C PRO A 12 -7.84 -4.08 10.50
N GLU A 13 -6.91 -4.58 11.30
CA GLU A 13 -5.65 -3.91 11.61
C GLU A 13 -4.80 -3.64 10.38
N PHE A 14 -4.80 -4.57 9.40
CA PHE A 14 -4.10 -4.38 8.14
C PHE A 14 -4.76 -3.28 7.30
N ILE A 15 -6.09 -3.29 7.21
CA ILE A 15 -6.85 -2.24 6.50
C ILE A 15 -6.57 -0.87 7.11
N ALA A 16 -6.60 -0.77 8.44
CA ALA A 16 -6.29 0.46 9.16
C ALA A 16 -4.83 0.90 8.95
N GLY A 17 -3.89 -0.05 8.92
CA GLY A 17 -2.49 0.20 8.59
C GLY A 17 -2.31 0.75 7.17
N VAL A 18 -2.97 0.16 6.18
CA VAL A 18 -2.94 0.62 4.78
C VAL A 18 -3.48 2.05 4.67
N ARG A 19 -4.62 2.37 5.30
CA ARG A 19 -5.16 3.74 5.30
C ARG A 19 -4.19 4.75 5.91
N ARG A 20 -3.61 4.42 7.08
CA ARG A 20 -2.62 5.27 7.74
C ARG A 20 -1.39 5.50 6.87
N PHE A 21 -0.90 4.45 6.22
CA PHE A 21 0.22 4.54 5.27
C PHE A 21 -0.09 5.50 4.12
N ILE A 22 -1.25 5.36 3.47
CA ILE A 22 -1.59 6.19 2.31
C ILE A 22 -1.75 7.66 2.73
N ASN A 23 -2.49 7.93 3.80
CA ASN A 23 -2.65 9.29 4.32
C ASN A 23 -1.28 9.93 4.63
N PHE A 24 -0.38 9.18 5.27
CA PHE A 24 0.97 9.67 5.57
C PHE A 24 1.80 9.92 4.31
N ALA A 25 1.73 9.03 3.31
CA ALA A 25 2.46 9.18 2.06
C ALA A 25 2.00 10.41 1.26
N PHE A 26 0.72 10.74 1.30
CA PHE A 26 0.17 11.95 0.65
C PHE A 26 0.43 13.25 1.42
N LEU A 27 0.76 13.18 2.71
CA LEU A 27 1.14 14.36 3.50
C LEU A 27 2.56 14.87 3.19
N ILE A 28 3.41 14.02 2.61
CA ILE A 28 4.80 14.36 2.27
C ILE A 28 4.85 14.75 0.79
N ASP A 29 5.00 16.04 0.51
CA ASP A 29 4.99 16.59 -0.86
C ASP A 29 6.02 15.90 -1.78
N GLU A 30 7.21 15.58 -1.26
CA GLU A 30 8.28 14.87 -1.97
C GLU A 30 7.86 13.48 -2.49
N ASN A 31 6.87 12.85 -1.85
CA ASN A 31 6.34 11.55 -2.24
C ASN A 31 5.20 11.65 -3.25
N VAL A 32 4.63 12.86 -3.44
CA VAL A 32 3.47 13.11 -4.29
C VAL A 32 3.91 13.71 -5.61
N SER A 33 3.59 13.03 -6.71
CA SER A 33 3.80 13.54 -8.05
C SER A 33 2.46 13.59 -8.78
N GLY A 34 1.94 14.79 -9.00
CA GLY A 34 0.66 15.00 -9.70
C GLY A 34 -0.54 14.29 -9.05
N GLY A 35 -0.62 14.32 -7.71
CA GLY A 35 -1.69 13.65 -6.95
C GLY A 35 -1.56 12.13 -6.90
N LYS A 36 -0.36 11.59 -7.14
CA LYS A 36 -0.06 10.15 -7.10
C LYS A 36 1.14 9.88 -6.22
N ILE A 37 1.15 8.72 -5.57
CA ILE A 37 2.30 8.23 -4.78
C ILE A 37 2.85 6.95 -5.38
N ARG A 38 4.09 6.60 -5.04
CA ARG A 38 4.70 5.31 -5.41
C ARG A 38 3.96 4.17 -4.71
N CYS A 39 3.55 3.17 -5.48
CA CYS A 39 2.87 1.99 -4.94
C CYS A 39 3.89 0.97 -4.41
N PRO A 40 3.89 0.66 -3.10
CA PRO A 40 4.84 -0.29 -2.51
C PRO A 40 4.37 -1.74 -2.60
N CYS A 41 3.37 -2.06 -3.44
CA CYS A 41 2.88 -3.43 -3.51
C CYS A 41 3.91 -4.38 -4.15
N VAL A 42 3.77 -5.69 -3.92
CA VAL A 42 4.68 -6.74 -4.43
C VAL A 42 4.91 -6.65 -5.94
N ARG A 43 3.89 -6.24 -6.71
CA ARG A 43 3.96 -6.12 -8.17
C ARG A 43 4.59 -4.82 -8.64
N CYS A 44 4.31 -3.71 -7.95
CA CYS A 44 4.76 -2.38 -8.35
C CYS A 44 6.17 -2.07 -7.86
N LYS A 45 6.60 -2.62 -6.71
CA LYS A 45 7.94 -2.44 -6.13
C LYS A 45 8.39 -0.96 -6.08
N ASN A 46 7.50 -0.05 -5.70
CA ASN A 46 7.72 1.40 -5.67
C ASN A 46 8.03 2.07 -7.02
N GLN A 47 7.76 1.41 -8.16
CA GLN A 47 8.04 1.96 -9.48
C GLN A 47 6.84 2.66 -10.13
N LYS A 48 5.61 2.30 -9.74
CA LYS A 48 4.38 2.89 -10.31
C LYS A 48 3.84 4.00 -9.42
N PHE A 49 3.53 5.15 -10.03
CA PHE A 49 2.76 6.23 -9.41
C PHE A 49 1.27 5.98 -9.61
N LEU A 50 0.53 5.86 -8.51
CA LEU A 50 -0.90 5.57 -8.50
C LEU A 50 -1.64 6.56 -7.59
N ILE A 51 -2.91 6.79 -7.88
CA ILE A 51 -3.80 7.56 -6.98
C ILE A 51 -4.08 6.76 -5.71
N GLU A 52 -4.54 7.45 -4.67
CA GLU A 52 -4.86 6.86 -3.35
C GLU A 52 -5.70 5.58 -3.45
N GLU A 53 -6.80 5.62 -4.20
CA GLU A 53 -7.74 4.51 -4.33
C GLU A 53 -7.09 3.26 -4.94
N ASP A 54 -6.22 3.45 -5.93
CA ASP A 54 -5.54 2.35 -6.61
C ASP A 54 -4.47 1.75 -5.71
N VAL A 55 -3.71 2.58 -4.99
CA VAL A 55 -2.74 2.09 -3.99
C VAL A 55 -3.46 1.28 -2.91
N TYR A 56 -4.60 1.77 -2.42
CA TYR A 56 -5.44 1.06 -1.45
C TYR A 56 -5.88 -0.31 -1.97
N LYS A 57 -6.47 -0.37 -3.17
CA LYS A 57 -6.91 -1.63 -3.80
C LYS A 57 -5.76 -2.61 -3.98
N TYR A 58 -4.60 -2.13 -4.46
CA TYR A 58 -3.44 -2.98 -4.70
C TYR A 58 -2.86 -3.54 -3.40
N LEU A 59 -2.81 -2.75 -2.33
CA LEU A 59 -2.31 -3.21 -1.03
C LEU A 59 -3.28 -4.16 -0.33
N LEU A 60 -4.59 -4.03 -0.53
CA LEU A 60 -5.55 -5.01 0.01
C LEU A 60 -5.54 -6.34 -0.76
N SER A 61 -5.39 -6.29 -2.09
CA SER A 61 -5.44 -7.50 -2.94
C SER A 61 -4.10 -8.25 -2.96
N ILE A 62 -3.01 -7.52 -3.15
CA ILE A 62 -1.67 -8.08 -3.39
C ILE A 62 -0.85 -7.96 -2.11
N GLY A 63 -0.87 -6.77 -1.49
CA GLY A 63 -0.13 -6.35 -0.30
C GLY A 63 1.29 -5.88 -0.56
N PHE A 64 2.01 -5.55 0.51
CA PHE A 64 3.29 -4.83 0.47
C PHE A 64 4.44 -5.71 -0.02
N PHE A 65 5.36 -5.11 -0.79
CA PHE A 65 6.66 -5.68 -1.10
C PHE A 65 7.53 -5.70 0.16
N TYR A 66 8.21 -6.82 0.41
CA TYR A 66 9.21 -6.92 1.47
C TYR A 66 10.48 -6.16 1.05
N CYS A 67 10.91 -5.15 1.82
CA CYS A 67 12.32 -4.80 1.82
C CYS A 67 13.06 -5.93 2.55
N ILE A 68 13.79 -6.75 1.79
CA ILE A 68 14.93 -7.50 2.34
C ILE A 68 15.95 -6.43 2.72
N ASN A 69 16.17 -6.24 4.02
CA ASN A 69 17.43 -5.67 4.52
C ASN A 69 18.42 -6.81 4.63
#